data_AF-A0A2S9FEH9-F1
#
_entry.id   AF-A0A2S9FEH9-F1
#
_cell.length_a   1.000
_cell.length_b   1.000
_cell.length_c   1.000
_cell.angle_alpha   90.00
_cell.angle_beta   90.00
_cell.angle_gamma   90.00
#
_symmetry.space_group_name_H-M   'P 1'
#
loop_
_entity.id
_entity.type
_entity.pdbx_description
1 polymer ?
#
loop_
_entity_poly.entity_id
_entity_poly.type
_entity_poly.pdbx_seq_one_letter_code
_entity_poly.pdbx_strand_id
1 'polypeptide(L)'
;MWQTVDRSGRLDRFADTWSGWTVEFWDDRYEEQVARCGDGLRVPPLNLSAAVDNVRQELGGRIFGCSRWDGPTSDALALAETLSRIAPGFAAPEDAVIAGMVRPSQQEWARFAAACDAIQAATAA
;
A
#
# COMPACT_ATOMS: atom_id res chain seq x y z
N MET A 1 -7.14 -7.84 -20.96
CA MET A 1 -5.94 -7.09 -20.53
C MET A 1 -5.99 -7.01 -19.02
N TRP A 2 -4.89 -7.29 -18.31
CA TRP A 2 -4.83 -7.15 -16.86
C TRP A 2 -3.91 -5.97 -16.53
N GLN A 3 -4.42 -4.98 -15.81
CA GLN A 3 -3.72 -3.74 -15.48
C GLN A 3 -4.07 -3.35 -14.04
N THR A 4 -3.05 -3.12 -13.21
CA THR A 4 -3.22 -2.84 -11.77
C THR A 4 -3.36 -1.35 -11.45
N VAL A 5 -2.98 -0.46 -12.39
CA VAL A 5 -3.17 0.99 -12.27
C VAL A 5 -3.39 1.59 -13.66
N ASP A 6 -4.48 2.32 -13.88
CA ASP A 6 -4.67 3.12 -15.09
C ASP A 6 -4.11 4.53 -14.91
N ARG A 7 -2.80 4.68 -15.14
CA ARG A 7 -2.14 5.98 -15.08
C ARG A 7 -2.40 6.87 -16.31
N SER A 8 -3.14 6.38 -17.31
CA SER A 8 -3.19 6.99 -18.65
C SER A 8 -4.60 7.31 -19.17
N GLY A 9 -5.65 7.08 -18.38
CA GLY A 9 -7.05 7.23 -18.82
C GLY A 9 -7.39 6.29 -19.98
N ARG A 10 -6.73 5.13 -20.05
CA ARG A 10 -6.96 4.14 -21.11
C ARG A 10 -8.29 3.42 -20.93
N LEU A 11 -8.74 3.25 -19.68
CA LEU A 11 -10.03 2.64 -19.39
C LEU A 11 -11.18 3.54 -19.86
N ASP A 12 -11.05 4.86 -19.71
CA ASP A 12 -12.05 5.84 -20.16
C ASP A 12 -12.29 5.80 -21.67
N ARG A 13 -11.27 5.44 -22.46
CA ARG A 13 -11.34 5.33 -23.93
C ARG A 13 -11.49 3.90 -24.44
N PHE A 14 -11.59 2.93 -23.53
CA PHE A 14 -11.60 1.52 -23.88
C PHE A 14 -12.84 1.16 -24.71
N ALA A 15 -14.01 1.66 -24.29
CA ALA A 15 -15.28 1.46 -24.99
C ALA A 15 -15.29 2.10 -26.39
N ASP A 16 -14.64 3.25 -26.55
CA ASP A 16 -14.54 3.95 -27.85
C ASP A 16 -13.62 3.20 -28.83
N THR A 17 -12.62 2.49 -28.32
CA THR A 17 -11.65 1.75 -29.13
C THR A 17 -12.16 0.33 -29.48
N TRP A 18 -12.95 -0.28 -28.59
CA TRP A 18 -13.45 -1.65 -28.74
C TRP A 18 -14.95 -1.72 -28.43
N SER A 19 -15.78 -1.33 -29.41
CA SER A 19 -17.24 -1.33 -29.28
C SER A 19 -17.77 -2.73 -28.96
N GLY A 20 -18.59 -2.83 -27.91
CA GLY A 20 -19.23 -4.08 -27.47
C GLY A 20 -18.55 -4.78 -26.30
N TRP A 21 -17.45 -4.24 -25.78
CA TRP A 21 -16.82 -4.73 -24.55
C TRP A 21 -17.25 -3.91 -23.33
N THR A 22 -17.47 -4.59 -22.20
CA THR A 22 -17.81 -3.97 -20.91
C THR A 22 -16.59 -3.92 -20.01
N VAL A 23 -16.37 -2.79 -19.32
CA VAL A 23 -15.35 -2.65 -18.28
C VAL A 23 -16.05 -2.70 -16.93
N GLU A 24 -15.53 -3.51 -16.03
CA GLU A 24 -15.98 -3.57 -14.64
C GLU A 24 -14.77 -3.34 -13.73
N PHE A 25 -14.95 -2.50 -12.70
CA PHE A 25 -13.93 -2.22 -11.69
C PHE A 25 -14.22 -3.06 -10.45
N TRP A 26 -13.29 -3.93 -10.10
CA TRP A 26 -13.54 -4.96 -9.07
C TRP A 26 -12.86 -4.67 -7.74
N ASP A 27 -11.89 -3.75 -7.71
CA ASP A 27 -11.11 -3.35 -6.52
C ASP A 27 -10.72 -4.54 -5.62
N ASP A 28 -10.59 -4.35 -4.31
CA ASP A 28 -10.27 -5.38 -3.32
C ASP A 28 -11.47 -6.26 -2.89
N ARG A 29 -12.49 -6.45 -3.75
CA ARG A 29 -13.70 -7.29 -3.47
C ARG A 29 -13.40 -8.80 -3.41
N TYR A 30 -12.32 -9.16 -2.75
CA TYR A 30 -11.76 -10.48 -2.64
C TYR A 30 -12.79 -11.49 -2.14
N GLU A 31 -13.46 -11.23 -1.02
CA GLU A 31 -14.43 -12.16 -0.42
C GLU A 31 -15.60 -12.44 -1.35
N GLU A 32 -16.07 -11.42 -2.07
CA GLU A 32 -17.16 -11.57 -3.05
C GLU A 32 -16.71 -12.35 -4.28
N GLN A 33 -15.49 -12.14 -4.76
CA GLN A 33 -14.93 -12.89 -5.88
C GLN A 33 -14.75 -14.37 -5.53
N VAL A 34 -14.27 -14.66 -4.32
CA VAL A 34 -14.19 -16.03 -3.80
C VAL A 34 -15.59 -16.65 -3.74
N ALA A 35 -16.57 -15.92 -3.22
CA ALA A 35 -17.95 -16.40 -3.14
C ALA A 35 -18.58 -16.67 -4.52
N ARG A 36 -18.38 -15.77 -5.50
CA ARG A 36 -18.94 -15.92 -6.86
C ARG A 36 -18.29 -17.06 -7.65
N CYS A 37 -16.99 -17.30 -7.46
CA CYS A 37 -16.28 -18.37 -8.17
C CYS A 37 -16.59 -19.77 -7.61
N GLY A 38 -17.04 -19.86 -6.35
CA GLY A 38 -17.28 -21.13 -5.68
C GLY A 38 -16.09 -22.08 -5.81
N ASP A 39 -16.36 -23.33 -6.17
CA ASP A 39 -15.32 -24.36 -6.35
C ASP A 39 -14.43 -24.16 -7.59
N GLY A 40 -14.78 -23.21 -8.47
CA GLY A 40 -14.00 -22.87 -9.66
C GLY A 40 -12.70 -22.12 -9.34
N LEU A 41 -12.57 -21.55 -8.15
CA LEU A 41 -11.38 -20.86 -7.68
C LEU A 41 -10.77 -21.59 -6.47
N ARG A 42 -9.55 -22.10 -6.62
CA ARG A 42 -8.79 -22.64 -5.50
C ARG A 42 -7.97 -21.54 -4.85
N VAL A 43 -8.47 -21.07 -3.72
CA VAL A 43 -7.80 -20.07 -2.88
C VAL A 43 -6.88 -20.79 -1.88
N PRO A 44 -5.59 -20.43 -1.79
CA PRO A 44 -4.73 -20.94 -0.73
C PRO A 44 -5.31 -20.63 0.66
N PRO A 45 -5.17 -21.53 1.64
CA PRO A 45 -5.61 -21.23 3.00
C PRO A 45 -4.89 -19.98 3.53
N LEU A 46 -5.63 -19.17 4.29
CA LEU A 46 -5.08 -17.97 4.92
C LEU A 46 -3.93 -18.36 5.87
N ASN A 47 -2.73 -17.89 5.56
CA ASN A 47 -1.58 -18.02 6.44
C ASN A 47 -1.43 -16.75 7.28
N LEU A 48 -2.03 -16.76 8.47
CA LEU A 48 -2.01 -15.62 9.39
C LEU A 48 -0.58 -15.23 9.81
N SER A 49 0.31 -16.20 9.98
CA SER A 49 1.71 -15.94 10.34
C SER A 49 2.41 -15.14 9.23
N ALA A 50 2.31 -15.62 7.99
CA ALA A 50 2.88 -14.92 6.83
C ALA A 50 2.22 -13.55 6.59
N ALA A 51 0.91 -13.42 6.86
CA ALA A 51 0.22 -12.15 6.75
C ALA A 51 0.72 -11.12 7.78
N VAL A 52 0.93 -11.55 9.04
CA VAL A 52 1.48 -10.70 10.11
C VAL A 52 2.91 -10.27 9.80
N ASP A 53 3.75 -11.18 9.30
CA ASP A 53 5.11 -10.84 8.86
C ASP A 53 5.11 -9.80 7.74
N ASN A 54 4.25 -10.01 6.73
CA ASN A 54 4.13 -9.08 5.62
C ASN A 54 3.71 -7.69 6.11
N VAL A 55 2.70 -7.60 6.98
CA VAL A 55 2.27 -6.32 7.57
C VAL A 55 3.39 -5.66 8.37
N ARG A 56 4.13 -6.42 9.18
CA ARG A 56 5.28 -5.90 9.95
C ARG A 56 6.36 -5.34 9.04
N GLN A 57 6.70 -6.04 7.96
CA GLN A 57 7.71 -5.62 7.00
C GLN A 57 7.28 -4.37 6.24
N GLU A 58 6.05 -4.36 5.72
CA GLU A 58 5.48 -3.24 4.96
C GLU A 58 5.37 -1.98 5.84
N LEU A 59 4.82 -2.09 7.06
CA LEU A 59 4.76 -0.97 7.99
C LEU A 59 6.16 -0.48 8.39
N GLY A 60 7.10 -1.40 8.61
CA GLY A 60 8.49 -1.05 8.88
C GLY A 60 9.11 -0.25 7.74
N GLY A 61 8.89 -0.70 6.49
CA GLY A 61 9.32 0.00 5.29
C GLY A 61 8.69 1.38 5.10
N ARG A 62 7.40 1.53 5.42
CA ARG A 62 6.67 2.80 5.30
C ARG A 62 7.04 3.82 6.39
N ILE A 63 7.30 3.35 7.61
CA ILE A 63 7.59 4.21 8.77
C ILE A 63 9.09 4.57 8.84
N PHE A 64 9.96 3.60 8.58
CA PHE A 64 11.41 3.74 8.78
C PHE A 64 12.23 3.69 7.49
N GLY A 65 11.66 3.19 6.39
CA GLY A 65 12.35 3.15 5.10
C GLY A 65 12.20 4.45 4.32
N CYS A 66 13.18 4.74 3.47
CA CYS A 66 13.13 5.80 2.43
C CYS A 66 12.60 5.25 1.09
N SER A 67 11.93 4.10 1.10
CA SER A 67 11.50 3.38 -0.10
C SER A 67 10.38 4.12 -0.83
N ARG A 68 10.55 4.24 -2.15
CA ARG A 68 10.16 5.36 -3.03
C ARG A 68 8.75 5.35 -3.62
N TRP A 69 7.86 4.42 -3.23
CA TRP A 69 6.64 4.21 -4.03
C TRP A 69 5.29 4.42 -3.34
N ASP A 70 5.09 4.14 -2.04
CA ASP A 70 3.75 4.31 -1.43
C ASP A 70 3.80 4.54 0.11
N GLY A 71 4.62 5.49 0.55
CA GLY A 71 4.79 5.84 1.97
C GLY A 71 4.46 7.31 2.25
N PRO A 72 3.94 7.65 3.45
CA PRO A 72 3.59 9.04 3.80
C PRO A 72 4.79 10.00 3.69
N THR A 73 6.01 9.51 3.93
CA THR A 73 7.25 10.26 3.68
C THR A 73 7.46 10.58 2.20
N SER A 74 7.20 9.62 1.30
CA SER A 74 7.32 9.82 -0.14
C SER A 74 6.29 10.83 -0.66
N ASP A 75 5.05 10.74 -0.16
CA ASP A 75 3.98 11.68 -0.51
C ASP A 75 4.29 13.10 -0.03
N ALA A 76 4.79 13.24 1.20
CA ALA A 76 5.17 14.54 1.76
C ALA A 76 6.35 15.17 0.98
N LEU A 77 7.34 14.38 0.58
CA LEU A 77 8.46 14.85 -0.25
C LEU A 77 8.01 15.25 -1.66
N ALA A 78 7.14 14.45 -2.29
CA ALA A 78 6.57 14.78 -3.60
C ALA A 78 5.72 16.06 -3.57
N LEU A 79 4.97 16.28 -2.48
CA LEU A 79 4.25 17.52 -2.24
C LEU A 79 5.22 18.70 -2.07
N ALA A 80 6.26 18.56 -1.24
CA ALA A 80 7.26 19.60 -1.02
C ALA A 80 8.00 19.99 -2.31
N GLU A 81 8.34 19.03 -3.15
CA GLU A 81 8.93 19.26 -4.47
C GLU A 81 7.95 20.02 -5.40
N THR A 82 6.67 19.65 -5.36
CA THR A 82 5.63 20.34 -6.13
C THR A 82 5.44 21.78 -5.68
N LEU A 83 5.41 22.03 -4.36
CA LEU A 83 5.30 23.38 -3.78
C LEU A 83 6.51 24.24 -4.12
N SER A 84 7.73 23.69 -4.08
CA SER A 84 8.96 24.42 -4.40
C SER A 84 9.00 24.90 -5.86
N ARG A 85 8.36 24.16 -6.79
CA ARG A 85 8.26 24.56 -8.21
C ARG A 85 7.32 25.74 -8.46
N ILE A 86 6.25 25.85 -7.67
CA ILE A 86 5.22 26.90 -7.85
C ILE A 86 5.43 28.10 -6.92
N ALA A 87 6.19 27.94 -5.84
CA ALA A 87 6.54 28.99 -4.89
C ALA A 87 8.06 28.95 -4.62
N PRO A 88 8.89 29.67 -5.40
CA PRO A 88 10.36 29.62 -5.29
C PRO A 88 10.94 30.06 -3.94
N GLY A 89 10.15 30.72 -3.09
CA GLY A 89 10.52 31.08 -1.71
C GLY A 89 10.16 30.01 -0.67
N PHE A 90 9.48 28.93 -1.07
CA PHE A 90 9.16 27.81 -0.21
C PHE A 90 10.39 26.89 -0.11
N ALA A 91 10.99 26.81 1.07
CA ALA A 91 12.11 25.92 1.36
C ALA A 91 11.67 24.88 2.39
N ALA A 92 11.43 23.66 1.92
CA ALA A 92 11.20 22.49 2.77
C ALA A 92 12.31 21.47 2.49
N PRO A 93 13.47 21.60 3.16
CA PRO A 93 14.54 20.64 2.97
C PRO A 93 14.08 19.25 3.46
N GLU A 94 14.56 18.22 2.77
CA GLU A 94 14.11 16.83 2.95
C GLU A 94 14.23 16.35 4.40
N ASP A 95 15.30 16.72 5.09
CA ASP A 95 15.54 16.40 6.50
C ASP A 95 14.49 17.01 7.43
N ALA A 96 14.05 18.25 7.18
CA ALA A 96 13.00 18.90 7.95
C ALA A 96 11.63 18.25 7.74
N VAL A 97 11.32 17.84 6.51
CA VAL A 97 10.09 17.09 6.20
C VAL A 97 10.10 15.73 6.92
N ILE A 98 11.21 15.01 6.85
CA ILE A 98 11.41 13.72 7.50
C ILE A 98 11.32 13.82 9.02
N ALA A 99 11.91 14.87 9.61
CA ALA A 99 11.91 15.12 11.06
C ALA A 99 10.53 15.54 11.58
N GLY A 100 9.71 16.20 10.76
CA GLY A 100 8.34 16.58 11.09
C GLY A 100 7.34 15.42 11.04
N MET A 101 7.73 14.25 10.52
CA MET A 101 6.85 13.09 10.48
C MET A 101 6.64 12.52 11.89
N VAL A 102 5.36 12.36 12.28
CA VAL A 102 5.00 11.63 13.49
C VAL A 102 5.32 10.15 13.27
N ARG A 103 6.20 9.60 14.12
CA ARG A 103 6.60 8.19 14.10
C ARG A 103 6.33 7.56 15.47
N PRO A 104 6.06 6.24 15.53
CA PRO A 104 6.08 5.52 16.79
C PRO A 104 7.43 5.72 17.49
N SER A 105 7.39 5.93 18.80
CA SER A 105 8.57 5.80 19.64
C SER A 105 9.15 4.38 19.54
N GLN A 106 10.42 4.23 19.93
CA GLN A 106 11.07 2.93 19.98
C GLN A 106 10.28 1.93 20.86
N GLN A 107 9.67 2.40 21.95
CA GLN A 107 8.87 1.57 22.84
C GLN A 107 7.52 1.17 22.23
N GLU A 108 6.86 2.05 21.48
CA GLU A 108 5.63 1.72 20.76
C GLU A 108 5.90 0.68 19.66
N TRP A 109 6.99 0.87 18.91
CA TRP A 109 7.39 -0.10 17.89
C TRP A 109 7.76 -1.46 18.47
N ALA A 110 8.50 -1.48 19.59
CA ALA A 110 8.85 -2.73 20.27
C ALA A 110 7.60 -3.50 20.76
N ARG A 111 6.59 -2.78 21.28
CA ARG A 111 5.32 -3.39 21.69
C ARG A 111 4.57 -4.00 20.49
N PHE A 112 4.54 -3.30 19.37
CA PHE A 112 3.96 -3.82 18.13
C PHE A 112 4.70 -5.08 17.64
N ALA A 113 6.03 -5.03 17.56
CA ALA A 113 6.84 -6.16 17.15
C ALA A 113 6.63 -7.39 18.04
N ALA A 114 6.59 -7.20 19.37
CA ALA A 114 6.32 -8.29 20.31
C ALA A 114 4.92 -8.91 20.14
N ALA A 115 3.92 -8.10 19.78
CA ALA A 115 2.59 -8.61 19.46
C ALA A 115 2.58 -9.45 18.17
N CYS A 116 3.34 -9.04 17.14
CA CYS A 116 3.55 -9.86 15.94
C CYS A 116 4.19 -11.20 16.29
N ASP A 117 5.29 -11.19 17.06
CA ASP A 117 6.02 -12.39 17.47
C ASP A 117 5.11 -13.37 18.25
N ALA A 118 4.23 -12.84 19.11
CA ALA A 118 3.29 -13.65 19.88
C ALA A 118 2.26 -14.36 19.00
N ILE A 119 1.73 -13.69 17.96
CA ILE A 119 0.80 -14.32 17.01
C ILE A 119 1.50 -15.41 16.22
N GLN A 120 2.74 -15.16 15.77
CA GLN A 120 3.52 -16.17 15.06
C GLN A 120 3.74 -17.42 15.90
N ALA A 121 4.13 -17.25 17.16
CA ALA A 121 4.31 -18.35 18.10
C ALA A 121 3.00 -19.14 18.33
N ALA A 122 1.87 -18.44 18.46
CA ALA A 122 0.57 -19.08 18.62
C ALA A 122 0.10 -19.86 17.38
N THR A 123 0.48 -19.42 16.18
CA THR A 123 0.12 -20.10 14.92
C THR A 123 1.06 -21.25 14.53
N ALA A 124 2.22 -21.37 15.19
CA ALA A 124 3.20 -22.44 14.96
C ALA A 124 3.03 -23.66 15.90
N ALA A 125 2.21 -23.53 16.94
CA ALA A 125 1.89 -24.57 17.93
C ALA A 125 0.64 -25.37 17.51
#